data_AF-A0A7T0BX08-F1
#
_entry.id   AF-A0A7T0BX08-F1
#
_cell.length_a   1.000
_cell.length_b   1.000
_cell.length_c   1.000
_cell.angle_alpha   90.00
_cell.angle_beta   90.00
_cell.angle_gamma   90.00
#
_symmetry.space_group_name_H-M   'P 1'
#
loop_
_entity.id
_entity.type
_entity.pdbx_description
1 polymer ?
#
loop_
_entity_poly.entity_id
_entity_poly.type
_entity_poly.pdbx_seq_one_letter_code
_entity_poly.pdbx_strand_id
1 'polypeptide(L)'
;MKTNVCFTTNNVFHTGIQYLVVISFMIVISSQATAWGSNEFPLNLPKVEGSKSFDMEIDQFNNAGIKHFQNESFIEAERNFRKGLNLARQLRDPSLGILNYNLALSLHKSGRHETATPYFTEARKYARGNKVILDSALLKKHECGFNPSIECKNLPSADMTIEGSN
;
A
#
# COMPACT_ATOMS: atom_id res chain seq x y z
N MET A 1 -72.69 -31.35 -8.60
CA MET A 1 -71.58 -31.70 -7.68
C MET A 1 -70.31 -31.12 -8.28
N LYS A 2 -69.56 -30.31 -7.50
CA LYS A 2 -68.30 -29.63 -7.86
C LYS A 2 -67.22 -30.68 -8.24
N THR A 3 -66.21 -30.42 -9.08
CA THR A 3 -65.14 -29.42 -8.90
C THR A 3 -64.34 -29.17 -10.19
N ASN A 4 -64.04 -27.90 -10.47
CA ASN A 4 -62.95 -27.45 -11.34
C ASN A 4 -61.62 -27.58 -10.59
N VAL A 5 -60.63 -28.27 -11.19
CA VAL A 5 -59.24 -28.28 -10.71
C VAL A 5 -58.36 -27.83 -11.87
N CYS A 6 -57.98 -26.57 -11.89
CA CYS A 6 -56.78 -26.09 -12.57
C CYS A 6 -56.57 -24.62 -12.18
N PHE A 7 -55.62 -24.30 -11.29
CA PHE A 7 -54.97 -22.97 -11.20
C PHE A 7 -53.97 -22.95 -10.03
N THR A 8 -52.83 -23.63 -10.13
CA THR A 8 -51.74 -23.48 -9.14
C THR A 8 -50.31 -23.63 -9.72
N THR A 9 -50.13 -23.77 -11.04
CA THR A 9 -48.80 -24.01 -11.63
C THR A 9 -48.06 -22.74 -12.06
N ASN A 10 -48.76 -21.63 -12.32
CA ASN A 10 -48.14 -20.42 -12.88
C ASN A 10 -47.34 -19.57 -11.86
N ASN A 11 -47.73 -19.56 -10.59
CA ASN A 11 -47.06 -18.74 -9.55
C ASN A 11 -45.72 -19.32 -9.08
N VAL A 12 -45.57 -20.65 -9.10
CA VAL A 12 -44.32 -21.33 -8.70
C VAL A 12 -43.23 -21.14 -9.75
N PHE A 13 -43.59 -21.10 -11.03
CA PHE A 13 -42.64 -20.93 -12.12
C PHE A 13 -42.07 -19.50 -12.19
N HIS A 14 -42.91 -18.47 -12.01
CA HIS A 14 -42.48 -17.07 -12.00
C HIS A 14 -41.59 -16.74 -10.80
N THR A 15 -41.94 -17.23 -9.60
CA THR A 15 -41.12 -17.05 -8.40
C THR A 15 -39.79 -17.78 -8.52
N GLY A 16 -39.76 -19.00 -9.07
CA GLY A 16 -38.52 -19.74 -9.34
C GLY A 16 -37.57 -18.99 -10.29
N ILE A 17 -38.08 -18.40 -11.37
CA ILE A 17 -37.27 -17.60 -12.30
C ILE A 17 -36.72 -16.34 -11.63
N GLN A 18 -37.52 -15.65 -10.81
CA GLN A 18 -37.05 -14.48 -10.04
C GLN A 18 -35.91 -14.84 -9.07
N TYR A 19 -36.01 -15.97 -8.36
CA TYR A 19 -34.93 -16.43 -7.49
C TYR A 19 -33.65 -16.77 -8.27
N LEU A 20 -33.77 -17.41 -9.44
CA LEU A 20 -32.61 -17.72 -10.29
C LEU A 20 -31.91 -16.47 -10.82
N VAL A 21 -32.67 -15.42 -11.18
CA VAL A 21 -32.12 -14.13 -11.62
C VAL A 21 -31.44 -13.37 -10.47
N VAL A 22 -31.99 -13.42 -9.25
CA VAL A 22 -31.38 -12.80 -8.07
C VAL A 22 -30.09 -13.54 -7.66
N ILE A 23 -30.10 -14.88 -7.71
CA ILE A 23 -28.92 -15.69 -7.40
C ILE A 23 -27.80 -15.45 -8.42
N SER A 24 -28.12 -15.38 -9.71
CA SER A 24 -27.11 -15.09 -10.74
C SER A 24 -26.52 -13.68 -10.58
N PHE A 25 -27.32 -12.69 -10.21
CA PHE A 25 -26.85 -11.34 -9.91
C PHE A 25 -25.92 -11.30 -8.69
N MET A 26 -26.20 -12.08 -7.63
CA MET A 26 -25.34 -12.19 -6.45
C MET A 26 -23.99 -12.89 -6.75
N ILE A 27 -23.98 -13.90 -7.62
CA ILE A 27 -22.75 -14.62 -8.01
C ILE A 27 -21.82 -13.68 -8.80
N VAL A 28 -22.35 -12.85 -9.70
CA VAL A 28 -21.54 -11.89 -10.48
C VAL A 28 -20.88 -10.82 -9.59
N ILE A 29 -21.57 -10.34 -8.55
CA ILE A 29 -21.00 -9.38 -7.58
C ILE A 29 -19.85 -10.02 -6.78
N SER A 30 -19.97 -11.31 -6.44
CA SER A 30 -18.92 -12.03 -5.69
C SER A 30 -17.65 -12.35 -6.50
N SER A 31 -17.73 -12.37 -7.83
CA SER A 31 -16.58 -12.66 -8.71
C SER A 31 -15.61 -11.49 -8.91
N GLN A 32 -15.93 -10.30 -8.42
CA GLN A 32 -15.07 -9.11 -8.54
C GLN A 32 -14.10 -9.00 -7.35
N ALA A 33 -13.33 -10.05 -7.05
CA ALA A 33 -12.41 -10.06 -5.93
C ALA A 33 -11.02 -10.62 -6.26
N THR A 34 -10.48 -10.36 -7.45
CA THR A 34 -9.08 -10.70 -7.75
C THR A 34 -8.43 -9.71 -8.71
N ALA A 35 -7.99 -8.57 -8.19
CA ALA A 35 -6.84 -7.86 -8.74
C ALA A 35 -6.03 -7.35 -7.55
N TRP A 36 -5.08 -8.16 -7.11
CA TRP A 36 -4.25 -7.92 -5.94
C TRP A 36 -3.29 -6.76 -6.26
N GLY A 37 -3.75 -5.52 -6.08
CA GLY A 37 -2.85 -4.44 -5.74
C GLY A 37 -2.23 -4.81 -4.39
N SER A 38 -0.91 -5.02 -4.33
CA SER A 38 -0.20 -5.25 -3.08
C SER A 38 -0.45 -4.07 -2.15
N ASN A 39 -1.40 -4.23 -1.22
CA ASN A 39 -1.73 -3.22 -0.23
C ASN A 39 -0.62 -3.21 0.80
N GLU A 40 0.34 -2.34 0.58
CA GLU A 40 1.44 -2.08 1.49
C GLU A 40 1.09 -0.90 2.39
N PHE A 41 1.53 -0.98 3.65
CA PHE A 41 1.22 0.00 4.69
C PHE A 41 2.49 0.68 5.20
N PRO A 42 2.36 1.94 5.66
CA PRO A 42 3.46 2.63 6.33
C PRO A 42 4.02 1.87 7.52
N LEU A 43 5.33 1.98 7.72
CA LEU A 43 6.08 1.30 8.77
C LEU A 43 6.30 2.23 9.96
N ASN A 44 6.22 1.68 11.16
CA ASN A 44 6.68 2.38 12.36
C ASN A 44 8.20 2.49 12.36
N LEU A 45 8.73 3.51 13.03
CA LEU A 45 10.17 3.59 13.27
C LEU A 45 10.57 2.57 14.35
N PRO A 46 11.80 2.02 14.28
CA PRO A 46 12.30 1.16 15.33
C PRO A 46 12.40 1.95 16.65
N LYS A 47 11.89 1.38 17.74
CA LYS A 47 12.04 1.96 19.07
C LYS A 47 13.48 1.78 19.53
N VAL A 48 14.14 2.88 19.87
CA VAL A 48 15.49 2.86 20.46
C VAL A 48 15.37 3.37 21.89
N GLU A 49 15.72 2.55 22.88
CA GLU A 49 15.76 2.99 24.28
C GLU A 49 16.82 4.09 24.47
N GLY A 50 16.46 5.17 25.17
CA GLY A 50 17.34 6.33 25.38
C GLY A 50 17.39 7.31 24.19
N SER A 51 16.40 7.28 23.30
CA SER A 51 16.32 8.17 22.14
C SER A 51 16.37 9.65 22.53
N LYS A 52 17.05 10.46 21.71
CA LYS A 52 17.13 11.92 21.93
C LYS A 52 15.77 12.57 21.64
N SER A 53 15.59 13.81 22.10
CA SER A 53 14.36 14.58 21.86
C SER A 53 13.96 14.65 20.39
N PHE A 54 14.95 14.73 19.49
CA PHE A 54 14.68 14.78 18.05
C PHE A 54 14.20 13.44 17.48
N ASP A 55 14.71 12.31 17.97
CA ASP A 55 14.24 10.98 17.55
C ASP A 55 12.75 10.82 17.92
N MET A 56 12.35 11.38 19.08
CA MET A 56 10.96 11.42 19.51
C MET A 56 10.09 12.30 18.59
N GLU A 57 10.59 13.46 18.14
CA GLU A 57 9.84 14.33 17.21
C GLU A 57 9.68 13.70 15.83
N ILE A 58 10.72 13.04 15.31
CA ILE A 58 10.64 12.28 14.05
C ILE A 58 9.58 11.17 14.19
N ASP A 59 9.58 10.42 15.30
CA ASP A 59 8.60 9.36 15.55
C ASP A 59 7.17 9.91 15.67
N GLN A 60 6.98 11.07 16.32
CA GLN A 60 5.67 11.74 16.38
C GLN A 60 5.14 12.08 15.00
N PHE A 61 5.96 12.65 14.11
CA PHE A 61 5.55 12.92 12.73
C PHE A 61 5.26 11.63 11.97
N ASN A 62 6.07 10.58 12.14
CA ASN A 62 5.80 9.31 11.50
C ASN A 62 4.46 8.72 11.96
N ASN A 63 4.23 8.63 13.27
CA ASN A 63 3.01 8.07 13.85
C ASN A 63 1.75 8.87 13.45
N ALA A 64 1.83 10.19 13.41
CA ALA A 64 0.76 11.03 12.88
C ALA A 64 0.49 10.73 11.40
N GLY A 65 1.54 10.58 10.59
CA GLY A 65 1.43 10.19 9.18
C GLY A 65 0.75 8.83 9.01
N ILE A 66 1.14 7.83 9.81
CA ILE A 66 0.53 6.49 9.80
C ILE A 66 -0.96 6.57 10.13
N LYS A 67 -1.33 7.32 11.17
CA LYS A 67 -2.74 7.50 11.56
C LYS A 67 -3.56 8.13 10.43
N HIS A 68 -3.04 9.17 9.78
CA HIS A 68 -3.72 9.78 8.64
C HIS A 68 -3.82 8.83 7.45
N PHE A 69 -2.78 8.05 7.17
CA PHE A 69 -2.81 7.05 6.10
C PHE A 69 -3.86 5.97 6.35
N GLN A 70 -3.98 5.48 7.58
CA GLN A 70 -5.00 4.51 7.98
C GLN A 70 -6.42 5.06 7.86
N ASN A 71 -6.58 6.37 8.02
CA ASN A 71 -7.83 7.09 7.81
C ASN A 71 -8.05 7.54 6.35
N GLU A 72 -7.26 7.00 5.40
CA GLU A 72 -7.29 7.35 3.98
C GLU A 72 -7.05 8.85 3.67
N SER A 73 -6.57 9.59 4.66
CA SER A 73 -6.22 11.02 4.57
C SER A 73 -4.78 11.16 4.02
N PHE A 74 -4.57 10.76 2.77
CA PHE A 74 -3.23 10.59 2.21
C PHE A 74 -2.44 11.90 2.05
N ILE A 75 -3.11 13.05 1.91
CA ILE A 75 -2.47 14.36 1.83
C ILE A 75 -1.91 14.78 3.20
N GLU A 76 -2.66 14.55 4.27
CA GLU A 76 -2.25 14.78 5.65
C GLU A 76 -1.14 13.80 6.05
N ALA A 77 -1.23 12.55 5.61
CA ALA A 77 -0.18 11.56 5.79
C ALA A 77 1.13 12.01 5.14
N GLU A 78 1.07 12.42 3.87
CA GLU A 78 2.22 13.01 3.15
C GLU A 78 2.83 14.18 3.93
N ARG A 79 2.01 15.14 4.37
CA ARG A 79 2.48 16.32 5.11
C ARG A 79 3.27 15.92 6.35
N ASN A 80 2.77 14.96 7.13
CA ASN A 80 3.44 14.50 8.33
C ASN A 80 4.74 13.75 8.02
N PHE A 81 4.72 12.83 7.05
CA PHE A 81 5.95 12.12 6.64
C PHE A 81 7.01 13.07 6.10
N ARG A 82 6.64 14.14 5.37
CA ARG A 82 7.60 15.17 4.91
C ARG A 82 8.26 15.91 6.06
N LYS A 83 7.52 16.25 7.12
CA LYS A 83 8.08 16.90 8.31
C LYS A 83 9.12 16.00 8.98
N GLY A 84 8.76 14.75 9.24
CA GLY A 84 9.69 13.75 9.80
C GLY A 84 10.92 13.55 8.90
N LEU A 85 10.73 13.42 7.59
CA LEU A 85 11.81 13.23 6.63
C LEU A 85 12.77 14.43 6.57
N ASN A 86 12.25 15.65 6.63
CA ASN A 86 13.07 16.86 6.64
C ASN A 86 13.94 16.92 7.90
N LEU A 87 13.38 16.63 9.07
CA LEU A 87 14.13 16.59 10.32
C LEU A 87 15.17 15.46 10.33
N ALA A 88 14.79 14.26 9.89
CA ALA A 88 15.70 13.12 9.74
C ALA A 88 16.88 13.44 8.82
N ARG A 89 16.67 14.17 7.72
CA ARG A 89 17.75 14.62 6.83
C ARG A 89 18.72 15.58 7.51
N GLN A 90 18.20 16.55 8.26
CA GLN A 90 19.03 17.53 8.99
C GLN A 90 19.93 16.83 10.02
N LEU A 91 19.41 15.77 10.65
CA LEU A 91 20.09 15.06 11.72
C LEU A 91 20.89 13.83 11.24
N ARG A 92 20.86 13.54 9.93
CA ARG A 92 21.44 12.31 9.34
C ARG A 92 20.92 11.03 10.02
N ASP A 93 19.63 11.04 10.35
CA ASP A 93 18.97 10.00 11.13
C ASP A 93 18.83 8.68 10.33
N PRO A 94 18.97 7.50 10.98
CA PRO A 94 18.79 6.19 10.33
C PRO A 94 17.38 5.94 9.74
N SER A 95 16.35 6.67 10.17
CA SER A 95 14.96 6.51 9.74
C SER A 95 14.67 6.92 8.30
N LEU A 96 15.64 7.49 7.58
CA LEU A 96 15.48 7.95 6.19
C LEU A 96 14.83 6.90 5.28
N GLY A 97 15.21 5.62 5.39
CA GLY A 97 14.62 4.55 4.57
C GLY A 97 13.11 4.41 4.78
N ILE A 98 12.70 4.31 6.05
CA ILE A 98 11.29 4.15 6.43
C ILE A 98 10.49 5.41 6.09
N LEU A 99 11.01 6.60 6.36
CA LEU A 99 10.27 7.84 6.10
C LEU A 99 10.09 8.11 4.60
N ASN A 100 11.11 7.82 3.77
CA ASN A 100 10.95 7.88 2.31
C ASN A 100 9.91 6.85 1.83
N TYR A 101 9.95 5.62 2.37
CA TYR A 101 8.99 4.58 2.01
C TYR A 101 7.55 4.99 2.34
N ASN A 102 7.31 5.45 3.57
CA ASN A 102 6.00 5.88 4.03
C ASN A 102 5.46 7.07 3.22
N LEU A 103 6.33 8.04 2.90
CA LEU A 103 5.99 9.15 2.03
C LEU A 103 5.61 8.68 0.63
N ALA A 104 6.37 7.74 0.07
CA ALA A 104 6.09 7.17 -1.25
C ALA A 104 4.73 6.46 -1.29
N LEU A 105 4.38 5.70 -0.24
CA LEU A 105 3.07 5.06 -0.10
C LEU A 105 1.94 6.09 -0.13
N SER A 106 2.05 7.18 0.65
CA SER A 106 1.03 8.25 0.67
C SER A 106 0.86 8.92 -0.70
N LEU A 107 1.97 9.21 -1.38
CA LEU A 107 1.95 9.79 -2.72
C LEU A 107 1.30 8.84 -3.73
N HIS A 108 1.67 7.55 -3.69
CA HIS A 108 1.09 6.51 -4.53
C HIS A 108 -0.42 6.37 -4.31
N LYS A 109 -0.86 6.29 -3.05
CA LYS A 109 -2.28 6.18 -2.71
C LYS A 109 -3.08 7.45 -3.06
N SER A 110 -2.42 8.60 -3.13
CA SER A 110 -3.00 9.85 -3.66
C SER A 110 -3.04 9.91 -5.20
N GLY A 111 -2.66 8.85 -5.91
CA GLY A 111 -2.58 8.82 -7.39
C GLY A 111 -1.37 9.55 -7.99
N ARG A 112 -0.46 10.09 -7.18
CA ARG A 112 0.73 10.83 -7.64
C ARG A 112 1.91 9.89 -7.84
N HIS A 113 1.77 8.97 -8.78
CA HIS A 113 2.73 7.89 -9.00
C HIS A 113 4.12 8.39 -9.41
N GLU A 114 4.18 9.37 -10.32
CA GLU A 114 5.45 9.96 -10.77
C GLU A 114 6.21 10.61 -9.62
N THR A 115 5.49 11.30 -8.73
CA THR A 115 6.07 11.94 -7.53
C THR A 115 6.49 10.90 -6.49
N ALA A 116 5.85 9.72 -6.44
CA ALA A 116 6.19 8.66 -5.49
C ALA A 116 7.49 7.92 -5.85
N THR A 117 7.76 7.71 -7.15
CA THR A 117 8.94 6.98 -7.64
C THR A 117 10.29 7.42 -7.05
N PRO A 118 10.65 8.73 -7.00
CA PRO A 118 11.91 9.13 -6.39
C PRO A 118 12.01 8.80 -4.90
N TYR A 119 10.88 8.82 -4.17
CA TYR A 119 10.87 8.45 -2.75
C TYR A 119 11.00 6.94 -2.55
N PHE A 120 10.42 6.12 -3.43
CA PHE A 120 10.68 4.67 -3.43
C PHE A 120 12.15 4.34 -3.71
N THR A 121 12.78 5.08 -4.61
CA THR A 121 14.22 4.93 -4.92
C THR A 121 15.08 5.25 -3.70
N GLU A 122 14.82 6.39 -3.05
CA GLU A 122 15.55 6.77 -1.82
C GLU A 122 15.24 5.82 -0.65
N ALA A 123 14.02 5.28 -0.55
CA ALA A 123 13.67 4.29 0.45
C ALA A 123 14.54 3.03 0.33
N ARG A 124 14.73 2.50 -0.89
CA ARG A 124 15.63 1.37 -1.14
C ARG A 124 17.06 1.72 -0.75
N LYS A 125 17.57 2.87 -1.20
CA LYS A 125 18.93 3.34 -0.92
C LYS A 125 19.23 3.39 0.59
N TYR A 126 18.28 3.85 1.40
CA TYR A 126 18.41 3.92 2.85
C TYR A 126 17.78 2.75 3.60
N ALA A 127 17.41 1.66 2.92
CA ALA A 127 16.75 0.53 3.57
C ALA A 127 17.65 -0.18 4.58
N ARG A 128 18.99 -0.14 4.43
CA ARG A 128 19.97 -0.74 5.35
C ARG A 128 19.64 -2.19 5.72
N GLY A 129 19.25 -2.99 4.72
CA GLY A 129 18.87 -4.39 4.92
C GLY A 129 17.43 -4.60 5.45
N ASN A 130 16.62 -3.54 5.59
CA ASN A 130 15.20 -3.67 5.92
C ASN A 130 14.45 -4.39 4.77
N LYS A 131 14.26 -5.69 4.96
CA LYS A 131 13.61 -6.57 3.98
C LYS A 131 12.19 -6.15 3.63
N VAL A 132 11.46 -5.52 4.56
CA VAL A 132 10.09 -5.04 4.28
C VAL A 132 10.09 -4.00 3.16
N ILE A 133 11.08 -3.10 3.16
CA ILE A 133 11.25 -2.11 2.09
C ILE A 133 11.82 -2.76 0.84
N LEU A 134 12.87 -3.59 0.98
CA LEU A 134 13.55 -4.20 -0.17
C LEU A 134 12.66 -5.19 -0.94
N ASP A 135 11.75 -5.86 -0.24
CA ASP A 135 10.84 -6.84 -0.82
C ASP A 135 9.49 -6.27 -1.25
N SER A 136 9.24 -4.98 -0.97
CA SER A 136 8.05 -4.25 -1.43
C SER A 136 7.83 -4.44 -2.93
N ALA A 137 6.69 -5.04 -3.27
CA ALA A 137 6.28 -5.24 -4.64
C ALA A 137 5.94 -3.91 -5.30
N LEU A 138 5.38 -2.97 -4.52
CA LEU A 138 5.04 -1.64 -5.00
C LEU A 138 6.28 -0.81 -5.33
N LEU A 139 7.29 -0.84 -4.46
CA LEU A 139 8.59 -0.20 -4.70
C LEU A 139 9.22 -0.76 -5.98
N LYS A 140 9.31 -2.09 -6.11
CA LYS A 140 9.85 -2.76 -7.32
C LYS A 140 9.08 -2.34 -8.57
N LYS A 141 7.76 -2.23 -8.50
CA LYS A 141 6.90 -1.80 -9.61
C LYS A 141 7.18 -0.36 -10.05
N HIS A 142 7.41 0.54 -9.09
CA HIS A 142 7.78 1.94 -9.36
C HIS A 142 9.15 2.07 -10.03
N GLU A 143 10.12 1.23 -9.68
CA GLU A 143 11.44 1.21 -10.33
C GLU A 143 11.39 0.72 -11.78
N CYS A 144 10.54 -0.27 -12.06
CA CYS A 144 10.37 -0.81 -13.41
C CYS A 144 9.47 0.06 -14.31
N GLY A 145 9.06 1.25 -13.84
CA GLY A 145 8.25 2.18 -14.62
C GLY A 145 6.88 1.65 -15.03
N PHE A 146 6.30 0.73 -14.24
CA PHE A 146 5.02 0.08 -14.56
C PHE A 146 4.99 -0.68 -15.90
N ASN A 147 6.15 -1.05 -16.45
CA ASN A 147 6.23 -1.75 -17.73
C ASN A 147 5.97 -3.26 -17.55
N PRO A 148 4.85 -3.82 -18.07
CA PRO A 148 4.55 -5.25 -17.93
C PRO A 148 5.49 -6.15 -18.75
N SER A 149 6.31 -5.57 -19.64
CA SER A 149 7.21 -6.30 -20.54
C SER A 149 8.60 -6.55 -19.92
N ILE A 150 8.89 -5.94 -18.77
CA ILE A 150 10.18 -6.08 -18.08
C ILE A 150 9.91 -6.80 -16.76
N GLU A 151 10.37 -8.04 -16.63
CA GLU A 151 10.40 -8.69 -15.33
C GLU A 151 11.35 -7.93 -14.40
N CYS A 152 10.81 -7.36 -13.31
CA CYS A 152 11.58 -6.67 -12.27
C CYS A 152 12.64 -7.54 -11.56
N LYS A 153 12.71 -8.84 -11.86
CA LYS A 153 13.68 -9.79 -11.29
C LYS A 153 15.12 -9.54 -11.72
N ASN A 154 15.34 -8.75 -12.76
CA ASN A 154 16.68 -8.55 -13.35
C ASN A 154 17.40 -7.27 -12.88
N LEU A 155 16.87 -6.52 -11.90
CA LEU A 155 17.66 -5.46 -11.30
C LEU A 155 18.68 -6.09 -10.35
N PRO A 156 19.99 -5.84 -10.51
CA PRO A 156 20.94 -6.18 -9.47
C PRO A 156 20.41 -5.53 -8.19
N SER A 157 20.16 -6.37 -7.18
CA SER A 157 19.99 -5.87 -5.82
C SER A 157 21.13 -4.89 -5.61
N ALA A 158 20.83 -3.68 -5.10
CA ALA A 158 21.86 -2.73 -4.74
C ALA A 158 22.71 -3.41 -3.67
N ASP A 159 23.70 -4.15 -4.13
CA ASP A 159 24.74 -4.76 -3.35
C ASP A 159 25.41 -3.57 -2.71
N MET A 160 25.13 -3.41 -1.42
CA MET A 160 25.76 -2.42 -0.59
C MET A 160 27.14 -3.01 -0.29
N THR A 161 27.98 -3.11 -1.32
CA THR A 161 29.42 -3.24 -1.14
C THR A 161 29.84 -1.92 -0.50
N ILE A 162 29.87 -1.92 0.83
CA ILE A 162 30.61 -0.93 1.59
C ILE A 162 32.07 -1.24 1.27
N GLU A 163 32.56 -0.73 0.14
CA GLU A 163 33.99 -0.53 -0.01
C GLU A 163 34.38 0.60 0.93
N GLY A 164 34.66 0.22 2.18
CA GLY A 164 35.64 0.94 2.96
C GLY A 164 36.94 0.91 2.18
N SER A 165 37.36 2.07 1.71
CA SER A 165 38.64 2.25 1.03
C SER A 165 39.24 3.60 1.40
N ASN A 166 40.15 3.52 2.37
CA ASN A 166 41.26 4.42 2.75
C ASN A 166 41.01 5.90 3.03
#